data_AF-A0A9X3F6D2-F1
#
_entry.id   AF-A0A9X3F6D2-F1
#
_cell.length_a   1.000
_cell.length_b   1.000
_cell.length_c   1.000
_cell.angle_alpha   90.00
_cell.angle_beta   90.00
_cell.angle_gamma   90.00
#
_symmetry.space_group_name_H-M   'P 1'
#
loop_
_entity.id
_entity.type
_entity.pdbx_description
1 polymer ?
#
loop_
_entity_poly.entity_id
_entity_poly.type
_entity_poly.pdbx_seq_one_letter_code
_entity_poly.pdbx_strand_id
1 'polypeptide(L)'
;MAISNMMRGEDEGGYETEGDPNSEAYWTERGMKRPQVVWERLTASNNIETYRTRVPGGWLVLICQEYRDTGGALFYPDPAHRWDGTGFHG
;
A
#
# COMPACT_ATOMS: atom_id res chain seq x y z
N MET A 1 -39.89 1.68 -19.38
CA MET A 1 -39.43 3.01 -18.92
C MET A 1 -37.96 3.12 -19.23
N ALA A 2 -37.57 4.22 -19.85
CA ALA A 2 -36.28 4.45 -20.47
C ALA A 2 -35.32 5.20 -19.52
N ILE A 3 -34.02 4.99 -19.78
CA ILE A 3 -32.85 5.85 -19.62
C ILE A 3 -32.55 6.53 -18.26
N SER A 4 -31.37 6.20 -17.73
CA SER A 4 -30.30 7.21 -17.64
C SER A 4 -28.93 6.54 -17.71
N ASN A 5 -28.52 6.20 -18.93
CA ASN A 5 -27.11 6.26 -19.32
C ASN A 5 -26.90 7.70 -19.78
N MET A 6 -26.25 8.53 -18.95
CA MET A 6 -25.76 9.81 -19.42
C MET A 6 -24.57 10.26 -18.58
N MET A 7 -23.46 10.47 -19.28
CA MET A 7 -22.25 11.20 -18.87
C MET A 7 -21.25 10.45 -18.00
N ARG A 8 -20.46 9.58 -18.65
CA ARG A 8 -19.01 9.80 -18.57
C ARG A 8 -18.46 9.65 -19.98
N GLY A 9 -18.24 10.80 -20.60
CA GLY A 9 -17.74 10.88 -21.96
C GLY A 9 -16.48 10.04 -22.12
N GLU A 10 -16.40 9.43 -23.29
CA GLU A 10 -15.17 8.97 -23.91
C GLU A 10 -14.23 10.19 -24.04
N ASP A 11 -13.52 10.52 -22.96
CA ASP A 11 -12.22 11.17 -23.10
C ASP A 11 -11.27 10.07 -23.59
N GLU A 12 -11.34 9.79 -24.90
CA GLU A 12 -10.26 9.21 -25.69
C GLU A 12 -9.08 10.20 -25.81
N GLY A 13 -8.71 10.83 -24.70
CA GLY A 13 -7.40 11.44 -24.51
C GLY A 13 -6.50 10.31 -24.05
N GLY A 14 -5.78 9.68 -24.99
CA GLY A 14 -4.77 8.69 -24.65
C GLY A 14 -3.82 9.28 -23.60
N TYR A 15 -3.98 8.89 -22.34
CA TYR A 15 -2.93 9.07 -21.35
C TYR A 15 -1.71 8.39 -21.96
N GLU A 16 -0.67 9.16 -22.26
CA GLU A 16 0.59 8.61 -22.76
C GLU A 16 1.07 7.55 -21.77
N THR A 17 0.74 6.29 -22.05
CA THR A 17 1.12 5.12 -21.23
C THR A 17 2.61 4.84 -21.37
N GLU A 18 3.24 5.39 -22.42
CA GLU A 18 4.68 5.43 -22.67
C GLU A 18 5.38 6.35 -21.67
N GLY A 19 5.36 5.98 -20.38
CA GLY A 19 6.06 6.74 -19.35
C GLY A 19 5.49 6.62 -17.94
N ASP A 20 4.27 6.11 -17.77
CA ASP A 20 3.66 6.01 -16.45
C ASP A 20 4.32 4.88 -15.62
N PRO A 21 5.04 5.20 -14.53
CA PRO A 21 5.65 4.20 -13.65
C PRO A 21 4.61 3.36 -12.88
N ASN A 22 3.33 3.69 -12.95
CA ASN A 22 2.24 2.87 -12.43
C ASN A 22 1.71 1.84 -13.44
N SER A 23 2.14 1.87 -14.70
CA SER A 23 1.78 0.86 -15.70
C SER A 23 2.70 -0.37 -15.63
N GLU A 24 2.20 -1.55 -16.00
CA GLU A 24 3.05 -2.75 -16.12
C GLU A 24 4.00 -2.66 -17.33
N ALA A 25 3.56 -2.01 -18.41
CA ALA A 25 4.34 -1.82 -19.64
C ALA A 25 5.66 -1.07 -19.37
N TYR A 26 5.61 0.02 -18.60
CA TYR A 26 6.78 0.84 -18.23
C TYR A 26 7.94 0.02 -17.65
N TRP A 27 7.63 -0.92 -16.74
CA TRP A 27 8.65 -1.76 -16.11
C TRP A 27 9.11 -2.89 -17.04
N THR A 28 8.18 -3.46 -17.80
CA THR A 28 8.44 -4.58 -18.72
C THR A 28 9.42 -4.19 -19.82
N GLU A 29 9.24 -3.02 -20.45
CA GLU A 29 10.15 -2.47 -21.47
C GLU A 29 11.58 -2.26 -20.96
N ARG A 30 11.74 -2.00 -19.66
CA ARG A 30 13.04 -1.81 -18.99
C ARG A 30 13.63 -3.13 -18.49
N GLY A 31 13.01 -4.27 -18.77
CA GLY A 31 13.43 -5.58 -18.27
C GLY A 31 13.30 -5.72 -16.75
N MET A 32 12.45 -4.92 -16.12
CA MET A 32 12.24 -4.87 -14.68
C MET A 32 10.83 -5.34 -14.31
N LYS A 33 10.64 -5.78 -13.06
CA LYS A 33 9.30 -5.98 -12.50
C LYS A 33 8.89 -4.74 -11.73
N ARG A 34 7.60 -4.38 -11.80
CA ARG A 34 7.04 -3.30 -10.98
C ARG A 34 7.28 -3.60 -9.49
N PRO A 35 7.90 -2.68 -8.74
CA PRO A 35 8.08 -2.85 -7.29
C PRO A 35 6.74 -3.08 -6.60
N GLN A 36 6.71 -4.07 -5.71
CA GLN A 36 5.54 -4.37 -4.89
C GLN A 36 5.80 -3.91 -3.46
N VAL A 37 4.75 -3.44 -2.79
CA VAL A 37 4.80 -3.24 -1.34
C VAL A 37 4.77 -4.62 -0.69
N VAL A 38 5.84 -4.96 0.04
CA VAL A 38 5.94 -6.23 0.76
C VAL A 38 5.58 -6.00 2.22
N TRP A 39 4.48 -6.60 2.66
CA TRP A 39 4.00 -6.49 4.04
C TRP A 39 4.50 -7.67 4.89
N GLU A 40 5.00 -7.33 6.07
CA GLU A 40 5.42 -8.26 7.12
C GLU A 40 4.38 -8.24 8.24
N ARG A 41 3.88 -9.40 8.66
CA ARG A 41 3.00 -9.51 9.83
C ARG A 41 3.83 -9.42 11.11
N LEU A 42 3.40 -8.60 12.07
CA LEU A 42 3.99 -8.50 13.40
C LEU A 42 3.31 -9.44 14.38
N THR A 43 4.04 -9.84 15.42
CA THR A 43 3.50 -10.58 16.55
C THR A 43 2.80 -9.62 17.50
N ALA A 44 1.52 -9.88 17.79
CA ALA A 44 0.74 -9.15 18.78
C ALA A 44 0.27 -10.11 19.89
N SER A 45 0.23 -9.62 21.12
CA SER A 45 -0.27 -10.38 22.28
C SER A 45 -1.81 -10.37 22.40
N ASN A 46 -2.49 -9.85 21.39
CA ASN A 46 -3.95 -9.71 21.32
C ASN A 46 -4.43 -9.99 19.89
N ASN A 47 -5.73 -9.86 19.66
CA ASN A 47 -6.35 -10.16 18.36
C ASN A 47 -6.26 -8.98 17.37
N ILE A 48 -5.28 -8.10 17.52
CA ILE A 48 -5.05 -6.99 16.60
C ILE A 48 -4.03 -7.44 15.57
N GLU A 49 -4.46 -7.54 14.31
CA GLU A 49 -3.55 -7.85 13.22
C GLU A 49 -2.75 -6.60 12.88
N THR A 50 -1.43 -6.70 12.98
CA THR A 50 -0.52 -5.59 12.68
C THR A 50 0.43 -6.02 11.60
N TYR A 51 0.59 -5.17 10.59
CA TYR A 51 1.50 -5.36 9.48
C TYR A 51 2.43 -4.15 9.36
N ARG A 52 3.60 -4.35 8.77
CA ARG A 52 4.49 -3.25 8.41
C ARG A 52 5.12 -3.48 7.05
N THR A 53 5.58 -2.41 6.43
CA THR A 53 6.42 -2.46 5.23
C THR A 53 7.50 -1.39 5.32
N ARG A 54 8.68 -1.69 4.78
CA ARG A 54 9.78 -0.72 4.72
C ARG A 54 9.44 0.36 3.71
N VAL A 55 9.57 1.62 4.13
CA VAL A 55 9.49 2.80 3.26
C VAL A 55 10.72 3.68 3.49
N PRO A 56 11.05 4.60 2.58
CA PRO A 56 12.10 5.58 2.83
C PRO A 56 11.86 6.31 4.16
N GLY A 57 12.88 6.33 5.02
CA GLY A 57 12.84 6.99 6.33
C GLY A 57 12.19 6.20 7.47
N GLY A 58 11.59 5.03 7.23
CA GLY A 58 11.02 4.23 8.31
C GLY A 58 10.07 3.13 7.87
N TRP A 59 9.03 2.93 8.67
CA TRP A 59 8.03 1.89 8.46
C TRP A 59 6.66 2.50 8.24
N LEU A 60 5.92 1.99 7.26
CA LEU A 60 4.48 2.17 7.22
C LEU A 60 3.86 1.00 7.97
N VAL A 61 3.13 1.29 9.05
CA VAL A 61 2.49 0.29 9.91
C VAL A 61 0.99 0.34 9.67
N LEU A 62 0.38 -0.83 9.46
CA LEU A 62 -1.05 -1.01 9.28
C LEU A 62 -1.59 -1.83 10.46
N ILE A 63 -2.71 -1.38 11.01
CA ILE A 63 -3.44 -2.04 12.10
C ILE A 63 -4.82 -2.39 11.56
N CYS A 64 -5.20 -3.67 11.67
CA CYS A 64 -6.48 -4.20 11.25
C CYS A 64 -7.15 -4.92 12.42
N GLN A 65 -8.41 -4.56 12.71
CA GLN A 65 -9.28 -5.34 13.59
C GLN A 65 -10.46 -5.89 12.79
N GLU A 66 -10.38 -7.18 12.45
CA GLU A 66 -11.39 -7.88 11.64
C GLU A 66 -12.82 -7.74 12.22
N TYR A 67 -12.97 -7.80 13.54
CA TYR A 67 -14.29 -7.81 14.19
C TYR A 67 -14.91 -6.43 14.45
N ARG A 68 -14.21 -5.34 14.13
CA ARG A 68 -14.61 -3.99 14.52
C ARG A 68 -14.71 -3.01 13.35
N ASP A 69 -14.48 -3.46 12.12
CA ASP A 69 -14.32 -2.59 10.93
C ASP A 69 -13.43 -1.37 11.23
N THR A 70 -12.46 -1.56 12.13
CA THR A 70 -11.63 -0.50 12.68
C THR A 70 -10.19 -0.83 12.32
N GLY A 71 -9.50 0.16 11.79
CA GLY A 71 -8.11 0.04 11.42
C GLY A 71 -7.49 1.40 11.24
N GLY A 72 -6.19 1.39 10.99
CA GLY A 72 -5.45 2.62 10.76
C GLY A 72 -4.08 2.33 10.22
N ALA A 73 -3.51 3.32 9.56
CA ALA A 73 -2.11 3.30 9.14
C ALA A 73 -1.38 4.46 9.81
N LEU A 74 -0.13 4.21 10.20
CA LEU A 74 0.77 5.25 10.71
C LEU A 74 2.16 5.10 10.12
N PHE A 75 2.85 6.22 10.01
CA PHE A 75 4.29 6.25 9.70
C PHE A 75 5.08 6.20 11.01
N TYR A 76 5.99 5.24 11.10
CA TYR A 76 6.94 5.10 12.21
C TYR A 76 8.35 5.47 11.73
N PRO A 77 8.92 6.61 12.17
CA PRO A 77 10.24 7.05 11.71
C PRO A 77 11.34 6.16 12.27
N ASP A 78 12.07 5.50 11.38
CA ASP A 78 13.19 4.62 11.70
C ASP A 78 14.12 4.52 10.48
N PRO A 79 14.96 5.55 10.22
CA PRO A 79 15.76 5.61 9.00
C PRO A 79 16.73 4.44 8.82
N ALA A 80 17.08 3.76 9.91
CA ALA A 80 17.98 2.62 9.91
C ALA A 80 17.22 1.27 9.95
N HIS A 81 15.89 1.29 9.94
CA HIS A 81 15.02 0.11 9.99
C HIS A 81 15.42 -0.90 11.09
N ARG A 82 15.77 -0.38 12.28
CA ARG A 82 16.24 -1.18 13.43
C ARG A 82 15.12 -1.75 14.29
N TRP A 83 13.92 -1.15 14.24
CA TRP A 83 12.78 -1.69 14.97
C TRP A 83 12.41 -3.06 14.41
N ASP A 84 12.30 -4.06 15.27
CA ASP A 84 12.01 -5.45 14.91
C ASP A 84 10.53 -5.83 15.06
N GLY A 85 9.69 -4.89 15.48
CA GLY A 85 8.27 -5.12 15.74
C GLY A 85 7.94 -5.36 17.21
N THR A 86 8.95 -5.40 18.09
CA THR A 86 8.74 -5.58 19.53
C THR A 86 8.30 -4.29 20.20
N GLY A 87 7.51 -4.43 21.26
CA GLY A 87 7.21 -3.36 22.21
C GLY A 87 8.15 -3.40 23.40
N PHE A 88 8.27 -2.28 24.11
CA PHE A 88 8.94 -2.27 25.41
C PHE A 88 8.06 -3.01 26.43
N HIS A 89 8.61 -4.05 27.04
CA HIS A 89 8.04 -4.70 28.22
C HIS A 89 8.92 -4.27 29.40
N GLY A 90 8.37 -3.42 30.28
CA GLY A 90 9.03 -2.98 31.51
C GLY A 90 9.06 -4.06 32.58
#